data_AF-A0A6C0HKE6-F1
#
_entry.id   AF-A0A6C0HKE6-F1
#
_cell.length_a   1.000
_cell.length_b   1.000
_cell.length_c   1.000
_cell.angle_alpha   90.00
_cell.angle_beta   90.00
_cell.angle_gamma   90.00
#
_symmetry.space_group_name_H-M   'P 1'
#
loop_
_entity.id
_entity.type
_entity.pdbx_description
1 polymer ?
#
loop_
_entity_poly.entity_id
_entity_poly.type
_entity_poly.pdbx_seq_one_letter_code
_entity_poly.pdbx_strand_id
1 'polypeptide(L)'
;MSTSNNNDTRMWIARAIKDLNIDDKTTEDQVVEKMLDLIGDIPDGLINEVAREISRYAVDKQKELNDSDSDSDSDATESVDSAGEIQNAYNEIHEMLNSNREPTQTVLEYFRKCPQTAFEVDKWGWMLLHHLITRRTSPDLIEAVAKENPAALSVTVGVAEHTPIQLAARCCCSLDTIKILYDVDPTAIRIHAPNGDSAHMLACRAKADMNVRVFLYVNRDGPDEDSDDDMPGLVPISPPDSDEDAEHQQSNAPALELEVDQDKDFVTEFVRTIGMKEAYPVMVILLAWITMLTFSLLAGVRMIV
;
A
#
# COMPACT_ATOMS: atom_id res chain seq x y z
N MET A 1 -4.55 -8.75 -23.94
CA MET A 1 -4.51 -7.50 -24.73
C MET A 1 -4.35 -6.37 -23.72
N SER A 2 -3.19 -5.68 -23.67
CA SER A 2 -2.96 -4.37 -23.01
C SER A 2 -1.45 -4.06 -22.92
N THR A 3 -0.77 -3.94 -24.06
CA THR A 3 0.58 -3.35 -24.16
C THR A 3 0.59 -2.08 -25.01
N SER A 4 -0.59 -1.57 -25.37
CA SER A 4 -0.75 -0.39 -26.24
C SER A 4 -0.57 0.96 -25.53
N ASN A 5 -0.71 1.04 -24.20
CA ASN A 5 -0.86 2.34 -23.53
C ASN A 5 0.43 3.10 -23.21
N ASN A 6 1.61 2.46 -23.22
CA ASN A 6 2.81 3.12 -22.71
C ASN A 6 3.42 4.13 -23.71
N ASN A 7 3.28 3.87 -25.02
CA ASN A 7 3.73 4.80 -26.05
C ASN A 7 2.78 6.00 -26.19
N ASP A 8 1.47 5.79 -26.04
CA ASP A 8 0.48 6.86 -26.13
C ASP A 8 0.60 7.83 -24.94
N THR A 9 0.84 7.30 -23.74
CA THR A 9 1.11 8.09 -22.53
C THR A 9 2.38 8.93 -22.70
N ARG A 10 3.48 8.33 -23.19
CA ARG A 10 4.73 9.06 -23.44
C ARG A 10 4.60 10.13 -24.52
N MET A 11 3.87 9.86 -25.60
CA MET A 11 3.61 10.88 -26.62
C MET A 11 2.74 12.02 -26.08
N TRP A 12 1.76 11.71 -25.25
CA TRP A 12 0.92 12.73 -24.61
C TRP A 12 1.75 13.61 -23.66
N ILE A 13 2.58 13.00 -22.80
CA ILE A 13 3.49 13.73 -21.90
C ILE A 13 4.50 14.59 -22.69
N ALA A 14 5.10 14.06 -23.76
CA ALA A 14 6.02 14.81 -24.59
C ALA A 14 5.35 16.01 -25.29
N ARG A 15 4.07 15.85 -25.68
CA ARG A 15 3.27 16.93 -26.25
C ARG A 15 2.89 17.97 -25.20
N ALA A 16 2.44 17.53 -24.03
CA ALA A 16 2.18 18.36 -22.86
C ALA A 16 3.37 19.25 -22.50
N ILE A 17 4.56 18.66 -22.34
CA ILE A 17 5.81 19.38 -22.04
C ILE A 17 6.15 20.38 -23.14
N LYS A 18 5.93 20.02 -24.41
CA LYS A 18 6.17 20.91 -25.55
C LYS A 18 5.19 22.08 -25.58
N ASP A 19 3.92 21.84 -25.24
CA ASP A 19 2.85 22.84 -25.25
C ASP A 19 2.96 23.80 -24.05
N LEU A 20 3.60 23.39 -22.95
CA LEU A 20 3.89 24.29 -21.82
C LEU A 20 4.79 25.48 -22.22
N ASN A 21 5.65 25.32 -23.25
CA ASN A 21 6.51 26.37 -23.82
C ASN A 21 7.08 27.32 -22.75
N ILE A 22 7.76 26.73 -21.76
CA ILE A 22 8.36 27.46 -20.64
C ILE A 22 9.66 28.09 -21.15
N ASP A 23 9.66 29.41 -21.29
CA ASP A 23 10.86 30.19 -21.58
C ASP A 23 11.46 30.75 -20.28
N ASP A 24 12.68 31.29 -20.35
CA ASP A 24 13.40 31.87 -19.20
C ASP A 24 12.67 33.07 -18.55
N LYS A 25 11.54 33.53 -19.12
CA LYS A 25 10.74 34.65 -18.62
C LYS A 25 9.40 34.20 -18.04
N THR A 26 9.06 32.92 -18.14
CA THR A 26 7.79 32.38 -17.65
C THR A 26 7.85 32.35 -16.13
N THR A 27 6.92 33.04 -15.47
CA THR A 27 6.88 33.08 -14.00
C THR A 27 6.33 31.78 -13.43
N GLU A 28 6.66 31.47 -12.18
CA GLU A 28 6.15 30.28 -11.48
C GLU A 28 4.62 30.20 -11.52
N ASP A 29 3.93 31.32 -11.28
CA ASP A 29 2.46 31.41 -11.37
C ASP A 29 1.92 31.05 -12.77
N GLN A 30 2.65 31.43 -13.84
CA GLN A 30 2.26 31.11 -15.22
C GLN A 30 2.49 29.64 -15.55
N VAL A 31 3.52 29.02 -14.95
CA VAL A 31 3.75 27.57 -15.07
C VAL A 31 2.62 26.82 -14.37
N VAL A 32 2.24 27.25 -13.16
CA VAL A 32 1.14 26.64 -12.40
C VAL A 32 -0.20 26.77 -13.13
N GLU A 33 -0.56 27.96 -13.64
CA GLU A 33 -1.80 28.12 -14.42
C GLU A 33 -1.83 27.21 -15.65
N LYS A 34 -0.73 27.17 -16.43
CA LYS A 34 -0.65 26.30 -17.61
C LYS A 34 -0.72 24.81 -17.24
N MET A 35 -0.17 24.41 -16.10
CA MET A 35 -0.27 23.05 -15.60
C MET A 35 -1.71 22.71 -15.18
N LEU A 36 -2.41 23.63 -14.52
CA LEU A 36 -3.81 23.45 -14.12
C LEU A 36 -4.74 23.30 -15.33
N ASP A 37 -4.55 24.12 -16.37
CA ASP A 37 -5.27 23.98 -17.65
C ASP A 37 -4.99 22.61 -18.28
N LEU A 38 -3.75 22.13 -18.19
CA LEU A 38 -3.37 20.83 -18.73
C LEU A 38 -3.99 19.65 -17.96
N ILE A 39 -4.12 19.78 -16.63
CA ILE A 39 -4.66 18.74 -15.75
C ILE A 39 -6.14 18.50 -16.03
N GLY A 40 -6.89 19.52 -16.43
CA GLY A 40 -8.31 19.39 -16.77
C GLY A 40 -8.62 18.41 -17.91
N ASP A 41 -7.65 18.16 -18.79
CA ASP A 41 -7.77 17.27 -19.94
C ASP A 41 -7.13 15.88 -19.72
N ILE A 42 -6.58 15.60 -18.52
CA ILE A 42 -5.93 14.32 -18.21
C ILE A 42 -6.98 13.26 -17.87
N PRO A 43 -6.99 12.09 -18.55
CA PRO A 43 -7.80 10.96 -18.11
C PRO A 43 -7.44 10.54 -16.68
N ASP A 44 -8.42 10.31 -15.81
CA ASP A 44 -8.22 10.01 -14.37
C ASP A 44 -7.15 8.94 -14.08
N GLY A 45 -6.97 7.97 -14.97
CA GLY A 45 -5.96 6.91 -14.86
C GLY A 45 -4.51 7.34 -15.13
N LEU A 46 -4.24 8.58 -15.54
CA LEU A 46 -2.91 9.10 -15.90
C LEU A 46 -2.42 10.23 -14.98
N ILE A 47 -3.25 10.72 -14.07
CA ILE A 47 -2.94 11.88 -13.21
C ILE A 47 -1.67 11.63 -12.39
N ASN A 48 -1.54 10.46 -11.77
CA ASN A 48 -0.38 10.13 -10.93
C ASN A 48 0.91 10.02 -11.75
N GLU A 49 0.84 9.47 -12.96
CA GLU A 49 2.01 9.31 -13.84
C GLU A 49 2.48 10.65 -14.40
N VAL A 50 1.55 11.55 -14.74
CA VAL A 50 1.87 12.92 -15.17
C VAL A 50 2.46 13.73 -14.01
N ALA A 51 1.88 13.65 -12.82
CA ALA A 51 2.41 14.32 -11.63
C ALA A 51 3.85 13.86 -11.30
N ARG A 52 4.13 12.56 -11.47
CA ARG A 52 5.46 11.98 -11.27
C ARG A 52 6.49 12.52 -12.27
N GLU A 53 6.14 12.60 -13.56
CA GLU A 53 7.07 13.13 -14.58
C GLU A 53 7.26 14.66 -14.48
N ILE A 54 6.22 15.41 -14.10
CA ILE A 54 6.35 16.85 -13.81
C ILE A 54 7.32 17.07 -12.65
N SER A 55 7.20 16.29 -11.58
CA SER A 55 8.09 16.38 -10.42
C SER A 55 9.54 16.08 -10.80
N ARG A 56 9.77 15.05 -11.62
CA ARG A 56 11.11 14.74 -12.15
C ARG A 56 11.68 15.89 -12.98
N TYR A 57 10.89 16.44 -13.90
CA TYR A 57 11.31 17.55 -14.75
C TYR A 57 11.68 18.81 -13.94
N ALA A 58 10.92 19.12 -12.88
CA ALA A 58 11.21 20.26 -12.01
C ALA A 58 12.57 20.12 -11.29
N VAL A 59 12.86 18.92 -10.78
CA VAL A 59 14.16 18.62 -10.13
C VAL A 59 15.32 18.75 -11.11
N ASP A 60 15.19 18.16 -12.31
CA ASP A 60 16.22 18.25 -13.34
C ASP A 60 16.47 19.71 -13.77
N LYS A 61 15.40 20.52 -13.91
CA LYS A 61 15.53 21.93 -14.32
C LYS A 61 16.15 22.80 -13.23
N GLN A 62 15.84 22.55 -11.97
CA GLN A 62 16.46 23.27 -10.85
C GLN A 62 17.95 22.98 -10.74
N LYS A 63 18.37 21.75 -11.08
CA LYS A 63 19.79 21.40 -11.20
C LYS A 63 20.50 22.18 -12.31
N GLU A 64 19.88 22.28 -13.50
CA GLU A 64 20.44 23.10 -14.59
C GLU A 64 20.62 24.57 -14.22
N LEU A 65 19.66 25.15 -13.46
CA LEU A 65 19.73 26.54 -13.00
C LEU A 65 20.88 26.73 -12.00
N ASN A 66 21.02 25.83 -11.03
CA ASN A 66 22.11 25.88 -10.05
C ASN A 66 23.50 25.72 -10.69
N ASP A 67 23.60 24.92 -11.75
CA ASP A 67 24.86 24.74 -12.50
C ASP A 67 25.22 25.97 -13.36
N SER A 68 24.28 26.90 -13.60
CA SER A 68 24.47 28.05 -14.50
C SER A 68 24.97 29.34 -13.85
N ASP A 69 24.97 29.43 -12.52
CA ASP A 69 25.37 30.64 -11.76
C ASP A 69 26.84 30.63 -11.28
N SER A 70 27.66 29.65 -11.71
CA SER A 70 29.00 29.42 -11.17
C SER A 70 30.11 30.39 -11.61
N ASP A 71 29.82 31.46 -12.36
CA ASP A 71 30.83 32.40 -12.87
C ASP A 71 30.84 33.77 -12.16
N SER A 72 30.18 33.91 -11.00
CA SER A 72 30.16 35.15 -10.24
C SER A 72 31.18 35.15 -9.08
N ASP A 73 32.29 35.89 -9.26
CA ASP A 73 33.33 36.22 -8.26
C ASP A 73 32.74 36.97 -7.05
N SER A 74 31.98 36.27 -6.20
CA SER A 74 31.45 36.81 -4.95
C SER A 74 32.04 36.08 -3.75
N ASP A 75 32.42 36.92 -2.79
CA ASP A 75 33.21 36.66 -1.59
C ASP A 75 32.69 35.46 -0.77
N ALA A 76 33.60 34.55 -0.47
CA ALA A 76 33.34 33.21 0.02
C ALA A 76 32.73 33.20 1.43
N THR A 77 31.40 33.08 1.51
CA THR A 77 30.79 32.33 2.61
C THR A 77 30.81 30.87 2.21
N GLU A 78 31.51 30.03 2.98
CA GLU A 78 31.51 28.57 2.86
C GLU A 78 30.08 28.04 3.00
N SER A 79 29.28 28.08 1.94
CA SER A 79 28.08 27.28 1.81
C SER A 79 28.56 25.86 1.55
N VAL A 80 28.94 25.19 2.62
CA VAL A 80 29.24 23.75 2.62
C VAL A 80 28.12 23.05 1.86
N ASP A 81 28.52 22.24 0.88
CA ASP A 81 27.67 21.57 -0.11
C ASP A 81 26.80 20.49 0.56
N SER A 82 25.85 20.95 1.39
CA SER A 82 25.05 20.12 2.29
C SER A 82 24.21 19.07 1.55
N ALA A 83 23.82 19.35 0.30
CA ALA A 83 23.13 18.39 -0.54
C ALA A 83 24.04 17.22 -0.93
N GLY A 84 25.29 17.49 -1.29
CA GLY A 84 26.28 16.45 -1.59
C GLY A 84 26.57 15.56 -0.39
N GLU A 85 26.65 16.14 0.82
CA GLU A 85 26.86 15.38 2.06
C GLU A 85 25.68 14.46 2.39
N ILE A 86 24.43 14.92 2.24
CA ILE A 86 23.22 14.11 2.47
C ILE A 86 23.14 12.95 1.49
N GLN A 87 23.40 13.20 0.20
CA GLN A 87 23.37 12.14 -0.82
C GLN A 87 24.47 11.10 -0.61
N ASN A 88 25.68 11.53 -0.22
CA ASN A 88 26.77 10.62 0.14
C ASN A 88 26.40 9.79 1.38
N ALA A 89 25.84 10.43 2.40
CA ALA A 89 25.33 9.76 3.59
C ALA A 89 24.29 8.69 3.26
N TYR A 90 23.35 9.00 2.37
CA TYR A 90 22.35 8.05 1.89
C TYR A 90 22.99 6.86 1.16
N ASN A 91 23.95 7.12 0.26
CA ASN A 91 24.67 6.09 -0.48
C ASN A 91 25.47 5.16 0.43
N GLU A 92 26.11 5.69 1.48
CA GLU A 92 26.81 4.89 2.48
C GLU A 92 25.86 3.98 3.25
N ILE A 93 24.71 4.50 3.73
CA ILE A 93 23.68 3.66 4.40
C ILE A 93 23.24 2.53 3.47
N HIS A 94 23.02 2.83 2.20
CA HIS A 94 22.66 1.84 1.19
C HIS A 94 23.72 0.75 1.00
N GLU A 95 24.99 1.14 0.91
CA GLU A 95 26.10 0.20 0.80
C GLU A 95 26.19 -0.68 2.05
N MET A 96 26.01 -0.10 3.24
CA MET A 96 25.96 -0.85 4.50
C MET A 96 24.84 -1.89 4.49
N LEU A 97 23.62 -1.51 4.08
CA LEU A 97 22.48 -2.42 3.96
C LEU A 97 22.69 -3.53 2.92
N ASN A 98 23.40 -3.23 1.83
CA ASN A 98 23.71 -4.19 0.76
C ASN A 98 24.84 -5.17 1.13
N SER A 99 25.79 -4.73 1.96
CA SER A 99 26.94 -5.55 2.37
C SER A 99 26.53 -6.77 3.22
N ASN A 100 25.33 -6.75 3.82
CA ASN A 100 24.81 -7.75 4.75
C ASN A 100 25.76 -8.04 5.94
N ARG A 101 26.72 -7.14 6.17
CA ARG A 101 27.81 -7.27 7.16
C ARG A 101 27.68 -6.29 8.32
N GLU A 102 26.98 -5.19 8.11
CA GLU A 102 26.92 -4.14 9.11
C GLU A 102 25.85 -4.40 10.16
N PRO A 103 26.18 -4.21 11.46
CA PRO A 103 25.19 -4.23 12.52
C PRO A 103 24.13 -3.16 12.27
N THR A 104 22.87 -3.51 12.51
CA THR A 104 21.74 -2.57 12.57
C THR A 104 22.06 -1.30 13.37
N GLN A 105 22.88 -1.43 14.42
CA GLN A 105 23.33 -0.32 15.25
C GLN A 105 24.14 0.73 14.47
N THR A 106 25.02 0.31 13.56
CA THR A 106 25.82 1.24 12.74
C THR A 106 24.92 2.07 11.84
N VAL A 107 23.94 1.43 11.18
CA VAL A 107 22.97 2.12 10.32
C VAL A 107 22.14 3.11 11.14
N LEU A 108 21.71 2.74 12.35
CA LEU A 108 20.95 3.61 13.23
C LEU A 108 21.77 4.83 13.70
N GLU A 109 23.05 4.63 14.04
CA GLU A 109 23.95 5.72 14.43
C GLU A 109 24.21 6.68 13.27
N TYR A 110 24.36 6.14 12.06
CA TYR A 110 24.55 6.93 10.86
C TYR A 110 23.28 7.73 10.52
N PHE A 111 22.12 7.09 10.60
CA PHE A 111 20.83 7.75 10.43
C PHE A 111 20.63 8.92 11.41
N ARG A 112 21.00 8.72 12.69
CA ARG A 112 20.93 9.79 13.71
C ARG A 112 21.81 10.99 13.43
N LYS A 113 22.91 10.82 12.68
CA LYS A 113 23.78 11.93 12.26
C LYS A 113 23.18 12.72 11.11
N CYS A 114 22.45 12.05 10.22
CA CYS A 114 21.89 12.64 9.00
C CYS A 114 20.43 12.17 8.80
N PRO A 115 19.47 12.62 9.62
CA PRO A 115 18.06 12.20 9.53
C PRO A 115 17.41 12.57 8.19
N GLN A 116 17.93 13.59 7.49
CA GLN A 116 17.49 13.99 6.16
C GLN A 116 17.59 12.86 5.12
N THR A 117 18.46 11.88 5.35
CA THR A 117 18.56 10.67 4.50
C THR A 117 17.27 9.85 4.46
N ALA A 118 16.33 10.06 5.40
CA ALA A 118 15.00 9.45 5.35
C ALA A 118 14.17 9.90 4.14
N PHE A 119 14.44 11.08 3.60
CA PHE A 119 13.66 11.71 2.53
C PHE A 119 14.26 11.46 1.14
N GLU A 120 15.52 11.06 1.10
CA GLU A 120 16.22 10.76 -0.15
C GLU A 120 15.63 9.54 -0.83
N VAL A 121 15.50 9.63 -2.15
CA VAL A 121 15.06 8.55 -3.02
C VAL A 121 16.21 8.10 -3.90
N ASP A 122 16.35 6.79 -4.11
CA ASP A 122 17.32 6.30 -5.08
C ASP A 122 16.80 6.42 -6.52
N LYS A 123 17.60 5.94 -7.48
CA LYS A 123 17.23 5.93 -8.91
C LYS A 123 15.97 5.12 -9.25
N TRP A 124 15.50 4.28 -8.34
CA TRP A 124 14.24 3.54 -8.45
C TRP A 124 13.11 4.23 -7.68
N GLY A 125 13.33 5.42 -7.14
CA GLY A 125 12.40 6.15 -6.30
C GLY A 125 12.32 5.60 -4.88
N TRP A 126 13.07 4.57 -4.51
CA TRP A 126 12.93 3.97 -3.18
C TRP A 126 13.59 4.84 -2.13
N MET A 127 12.86 5.08 -1.05
CA MET A 127 13.36 5.75 0.15
C MET A 127 14.06 4.74 1.07
N LEU A 128 14.84 5.22 2.05
CA LEU A 128 15.54 4.39 3.04
C LEU A 128 14.61 3.33 3.70
N LEU A 129 13.39 3.73 4.06
CA LEU A 129 12.41 2.84 4.69
C LEU A 129 12.08 1.60 3.83
N HIS A 130 12.01 1.74 2.50
CA HIS A 130 11.75 0.64 1.58
C HIS A 130 12.89 -0.39 1.58
N HIS A 131 14.13 0.10 1.63
CA HIS A 131 15.31 -0.77 1.75
C HIS A 131 15.34 -1.52 3.06
N LEU A 132 15.03 -0.85 4.17
CA LEU A 132 14.96 -1.48 5.50
C LEU A 132 13.92 -2.61 5.56
N ILE A 133 12.76 -2.42 4.93
CA ILE A 133 11.67 -3.39 4.87
C ILE A 133 12.04 -4.59 3.99
N THR A 134 12.55 -4.34 2.77
CA THR A 134 12.95 -5.43 1.86
C THR A 134 14.07 -6.29 2.43
N ARG A 135 14.96 -5.70 3.22
CA ARG A 135 16.03 -6.38 3.95
C ARG A 135 15.57 -7.01 5.27
N ARG A 136 14.31 -6.83 5.67
CA ARG A 136 13.75 -7.31 6.95
C ARG A 136 14.63 -6.95 8.14
N THR A 137 15.07 -5.70 8.17
CA THR A 137 15.89 -5.18 9.28
C THR A 137 15.12 -5.19 10.60
N SER A 138 15.81 -4.88 11.71
CA SER A 138 15.18 -4.88 13.04
C SER A 138 13.96 -3.95 13.09
N PRO A 139 12.88 -4.34 13.79
CA PRO A 139 11.74 -3.47 14.05
C PRO A 139 12.14 -2.08 14.61
N ASP A 140 13.09 -2.02 15.55
CA ASP A 140 13.54 -0.77 16.18
C ASP A 140 14.10 0.26 15.18
N LEU A 141 14.92 -0.20 14.21
CA LEU A 141 15.45 0.66 13.15
C LEU A 141 14.34 1.13 12.20
N ILE A 142 13.40 0.25 11.86
CA ILE A 142 12.23 0.61 11.04
C ILE A 142 11.38 1.66 11.76
N GLU A 143 11.13 1.48 13.05
CA GLU A 143 10.39 2.44 13.89
C GLU A 143 11.09 3.80 13.94
N ALA A 144 12.40 3.82 14.15
CA ALA A 144 13.18 5.06 14.19
C ALA A 144 13.08 5.83 12.87
N VAL A 145 13.20 5.15 11.73
CA VAL A 145 13.10 5.81 10.41
C VAL A 145 11.67 6.22 10.07
N ALA A 146 10.67 5.39 10.39
CA ALA A 146 9.27 5.69 10.12
C ALA A 146 8.76 6.90 10.93
N LYS A 147 9.23 7.07 12.18
CA LYS A 147 8.86 8.23 13.01
C LYS A 147 9.48 9.54 12.52
N GLU A 148 10.68 9.49 11.97
CA GLU A 148 11.36 10.69 11.46
C GLU A 148 10.75 11.18 10.14
N ASN A 149 10.26 10.25 9.32
CA ASN A 149 9.59 10.57 8.06
C ASN A 149 8.26 9.80 7.91
N PRO A 150 7.19 10.22 8.60
CA PRO A 150 5.88 9.58 8.49
C PRO A 150 5.30 9.66 7.08
N ALA A 151 5.61 10.72 6.33
CA ALA A 151 5.14 10.89 4.96
C ALA A 151 5.62 9.76 4.03
N ALA A 152 6.76 9.13 4.31
CA ALA A 152 7.25 7.99 3.56
C ALA A 152 6.30 6.77 3.60
N LEU A 153 5.38 6.68 4.57
CA LEU A 153 4.44 5.57 4.72
C LEU A 153 3.30 5.59 3.70
N SER A 154 2.96 6.77 3.18
CA SER A 154 1.92 6.93 2.16
C SER A 154 2.52 6.99 0.75
N VAL A 155 3.84 7.18 0.65
CA VAL A 155 4.56 7.24 -0.62
C VAL A 155 4.64 5.85 -1.25
N THR A 156 3.99 5.68 -2.40
CA THR A 156 4.16 4.50 -3.26
C THR A 156 5.37 4.74 -4.16
N VAL A 157 6.41 3.90 -4.04
CA VAL A 157 7.64 4.11 -4.82
C VAL A 157 8.13 2.88 -5.57
N GLY A 158 8.81 3.20 -6.67
CA GLY A 158 9.39 2.28 -7.62
C GLY A 158 8.37 1.56 -8.49
N VAL A 159 8.88 0.57 -9.23
CA VAL A 159 8.15 -0.07 -10.34
C VAL A 159 6.86 -0.77 -9.89
N ALA A 160 6.75 -1.12 -8.61
CA ALA A 160 5.60 -1.83 -8.07
C ALA A 160 4.62 -0.93 -7.32
N GLU A 161 4.95 0.35 -7.11
CA GLU A 161 4.11 1.35 -6.44
C GLU A 161 3.46 0.81 -5.16
N HIS A 162 4.23 0.09 -4.34
CA HIS A 162 3.74 -0.39 -3.06
C HIS A 162 4.02 0.62 -1.96
N THR A 163 3.08 0.79 -1.05
CA THR A 163 3.35 1.47 0.23
C THR A 163 4.28 0.62 1.09
N PRO A 164 4.99 1.20 2.08
CA PRO A 164 5.77 0.44 3.04
C PRO A 164 5.04 -0.73 3.71
N ILE A 165 3.78 -0.57 4.12
CA ILE A 165 3.03 -1.67 4.76
C ILE A 165 2.70 -2.81 3.79
N GLN A 166 2.37 -2.50 2.53
CA GLN A 166 2.18 -3.49 1.46
C GLN A 166 3.49 -4.22 1.14
N LEU A 167 4.60 -3.47 1.08
CA LEU A 167 5.92 -4.04 0.85
C LEU A 167 6.32 -4.97 2.00
N ALA A 168 6.06 -4.59 3.26
CA ALA A 168 6.32 -5.43 4.43
C ALA A 168 5.49 -6.71 4.42
N ALA A 169 4.20 -6.62 4.04
CA ALA A 169 3.32 -7.76 3.87
C ALA A 169 3.84 -8.73 2.78
N ARG A 170 4.21 -8.20 1.61
CA ARG A 170 4.78 -8.96 0.49
C ARG A 170 6.14 -9.58 0.83
N CYS A 171 6.97 -8.86 1.58
CA CYS A 171 8.28 -9.31 2.02
C CYS A 171 8.19 -10.23 3.24
N CYS A 172 7.01 -10.61 3.75
CA CYS A 172 6.83 -11.44 4.95
C CYS A 172 7.61 -10.92 6.17
N CYS A 173 7.54 -9.62 6.45
CA CYS A 173 8.07 -9.03 7.68
C CYS A 173 7.34 -9.56 8.92
N SER A 174 7.93 -9.35 10.10
CA SER A 174 7.31 -9.77 11.37
C SER A 174 6.05 -8.97 11.68
N LEU A 175 5.20 -9.51 12.56
CA LEU A 175 4.03 -8.79 13.05
C LEU A 175 4.41 -7.46 13.70
N ASP A 176 5.54 -7.40 14.41
CA ASP A 176 6.00 -6.17 15.06
C ASP A 176 6.30 -5.08 14.04
N THR A 177 6.98 -5.40 12.93
CA THR A 177 7.20 -4.45 11.83
C THR A 177 5.87 -3.96 11.25
N ILE A 178 4.91 -4.86 11.03
CA ILE A 178 3.60 -4.47 10.49
C ILE A 178 2.85 -3.55 11.45
N LYS A 179 2.90 -3.83 12.75
CA LYS A 179 2.29 -2.99 13.79
C LYS A 179 2.94 -1.61 13.84
N ILE A 180 4.28 -1.53 13.82
CA ILE A 180 4.99 -0.24 13.79
C ILE A 180 4.53 0.62 12.61
N LEU A 181 4.46 0.04 11.41
CA LEU A 181 4.03 0.79 10.22
C LEU A 181 2.56 1.23 10.34
N TYR A 182 1.70 0.37 10.86
CA TYR A 182 0.29 0.68 11.11
C TYR A 182 0.09 1.74 12.19
N ASP A 183 0.86 1.70 13.28
CA ASP A 183 0.75 2.64 14.40
C ASP A 183 1.19 4.05 14.01
N VAL A 184 2.13 4.19 13.05
CA VAL A 184 2.57 5.50 12.55
C VAL A 184 1.59 6.07 11.52
N ASP A 185 1.06 5.25 10.60
CA ASP A 185 0.02 5.66 9.65
C ASP A 185 -1.01 4.54 9.42
N PRO A 186 -2.14 4.55 10.16
CA PRO A 186 -3.20 3.57 9.99
C PRO A 186 -3.88 3.64 8.62
N THR A 187 -3.84 4.80 7.96
CA THR A 187 -4.52 5.00 6.67
C THR A 187 -3.81 4.28 5.52
N ALA A 188 -2.50 4.02 5.66
CA ALA A 188 -1.69 3.33 4.66
C ALA A 188 -2.19 1.91 4.34
N ILE A 189 -2.94 1.26 5.25
CA ILE A 189 -3.51 -0.08 5.01
C ILE A 189 -4.65 -0.07 3.97
N ARG A 190 -5.32 1.08 3.80
CA ARG A 190 -6.45 1.26 2.88
C ARG A 190 -5.99 1.53 1.44
N ILE A 191 -4.72 1.90 1.27
CA ILE A 191 -4.13 2.09 -0.05
C ILE A 191 -4.03 0.73 -0.74
N HIS A 192 -4.48 0.67 -1.99
CA HIS A 192 -4.41 -0.53 -2.83
C HIS A 192 -3.24 -0.41 -3.80
N ALA A 193 -2.57 -1.54 -4.07
CA ALA A 193 -1.53 -1.60 -5.09
C ALA A 193 -2.16 -1.41 -6.49
N PRO A 194 -1.38 -1.10 -7.55
CA PRO A 194 -1.93 -0.86 -8.89
C PRO A 194 -2.73 -2.01 -9.49
N ASN A 195 -2.52 -3.23 -8.99
CA ASN A 195 -3.26 -4.43 -9.39
C ASN A 195 -4.54 -4.65 -8.55
N GLY A 196 -4.91 -3.71 -7.69
CA GLY A 196 -6.06 -3.79 -6.79
C GLY A 196 -5.81 -4.61 -5.52
N ASP A 197 -4.57 -5.08 -5.26
CA ASP A 197 -4.30 -5.84 -4.05
C ASP A 197 -4.20 -4.95 -2.81
N SER A 198 -4.89 -5.34 -1.75
CA SER A 198 -4.63 -4.81 -0.41
C SER A 198 -3.40 -5.45 0.23
N ALA A 199 -2.88 -4.84 1.31
CA ALA A 199 -1.78 -5.41 2.09
C ALA A 199 -2.07 -6.85 2.57
N HIS A 200 -3.32 -7.15 2.95
CA HIS A 200 -3.76 -8.50 3.31
C HIS A 200 -3.64 -9.50 2.14
N MET A 201 -4.06 -9.12 0.94
CA MET A 201 -3.95 -9.97 -0.25
C MET A 201 -2.49 -10.27 -0.59
N LEU A 202 -1.62 -9.26 -0.49
CA LEU A 202 -0.18 -9.43 -0.68
C LEU A 202 0.42 -10.38 0.36
N ALA A 203 0.06 -10.25 1.63
CA ALA A 203 0.48 -11.16 2.71
C ALA A 203 0.06 -12.61 2.45
N CYS A 204 -1.18 -12.82 1.99
CA CYS A 204 -1.71 -14.14 1.63
C CYS A 204 -0.91 -14.78 0.48
N ARG A 205 -0.66 -14.03 -0.59
CA ARG A 205 0.11 -14.52 -1.75
C ARG A 205 1.56 -14.83 -1.40
N ALA A 206 2.17 -13.99 -0.57
CA ALA A 206 3.54 -14.18 -0.09
C ALA A 206 3.65 -15.29 0.98
N LYS A 207 2.53 -15.85 1.43
CA LYS A 207 2.47 -16.83 2.53
C LYS A 207 3.09 -16.29 3.82
N ALA A 208 2.85 -15.02 4.15
CA ALA A 208 3.30 -14.39 5.39
C ALA A 208 2.78 -15.13 6.64
N ASP A 209 3.29 -14.82 7.83
CA ASP A 209 2.82 -15.43 9.08
C ASP A 209 1.29 -15.26 9.27
N MET A 210 0.64 -16.25 9.90
CA MET A 210 -0.81 -16.21 10.09
C MET A 210 -1.24 -14.99 10.90
N ASN A 211 -0.46 -14.60 11.92
CA ASN A 211 -0.82 -13.44 12.74
C ASN A 211 -0.73 -12.14 11.94
N VAL A 212 0.19 -12.03 10.98
CA VAL A 212 0.26 -10.88 10.06
C VAL A 212 -0.99 -10.82 9.20
N ARG A 213 -1.41 -11.95 8.62
CA ARG A 213 -2.62 -12.00 7.77
C ARG A 213 -3.87 -11.64 8.58
N VAL A 214 -4.04 -12.23 9.75
CA VAL A 214 -5.18 -11.93 10.64
C VAL A 214 -5.18 -10.46 11.05
N PHE A 215 -4.02 -9.91 11.44
CA PHE A 215 -3.91 -8.50 11.81
C PHE A 215 -4.31 -7.58 10.65
N LEU A 216 -3.79 -7.82 9.44
CA LEU A 216 -4.12 -7.00 8.27
C LEU A 216 -5.58 -7.16 7.85
N TYR A 217 -6.18 -8.34 8.03
CA TYR A 217 -7.59 -8.58 7.72
C TYR A 217 -8.51 -7.81 8.67
N VAL A 218 -8.24 -7.89 9.98
CA VAL A 218 -9.06 -7.23 11.02
C VAL A 218 -9.00 -5.71 10.89
N ASN A 219 -7.85 -5.16 10.52
CA ASN A 219 -7.65 -3.70 10.45
C ASN A 219 -7.87 -3.11 9.05
N ARG A 220 -8.36 -3.89 8.08
CA ARG A 220 -8.46 -3.45 6.68
C ARG A 220 -9.46 -2.31 6.47
N ASP A 221 -10.57 -2.33 7.21
CA ASP A 221 -11.69 -1.41 7.05
C ASP A 221 -11.54 -0.16 7.97
N GLY A 222 -10.53 -0.18 8.85
CA GLY A 222 -10.33 0.79 9.93
C GLY A 222 -11.54 0.89 10.88
N PRO A 223 -11.50 1.78 11.89
CA PRO A 223 -12.73 2.16 12.58
C PRO A 223 -13.64 2.82 11.53
N ASP A 224 -14.89 2.37 11.43
CA ASP A 224 -15.91 3.01 10.61
C ASP A 224 -16.17 4.42 11.19
N GLU A 225 -15.45 5.43 10.70
CA GLU A 225 -15.60 6.83 11.13
C GLU A 225 -17.00 7.40 10.77
N ASP A 226 -17.80 6.67 10.00
CA ASP A 226 -19.12 7.07 9.51
C ASP A 226 -20.30 6.32 10.16
N SER A 227 -20.12 5.63 11.28
CA SER A 227 -21.25 4.91 11.93
C SER A 227 -22.11 5.77 12.87
N ASP A 228 -21.85 7.08 12.99
CA ASP A 228 -22.53 7.95 13.95
C ASP A 228 -23.74 8.75 13.42
N ASP A 229 -24.12 8.71 12.13
CA ASP A 229 -25.36 9.38 11.68
C ASP A 229 -26.09 8.63 10.55
N ASP A 230 -27.42 8.62 10.65
CA ASP A 230 -28.43 8.03 9.76
C ASP A 230 -28.62 6.51 9.82
N MET A 231 -29.12 6.03 10.96
CA MET A 231 -30.29 5.15 10.91
C MET A 231 -31.44 5.99 10.30
N PRO A 232 -31.83 5.84 9.01
CA PRO A 232 -33.03 6.49 8.53
C PRO A 232 -34.17 6.01 9.41
N GLY A 233 -34.82 6.95 10.09
CA GLY A 233 -35.96 6.67 10.94
C GLY A 233 -36.89 5.72 10.21
N LEU A 234 -37.18 4.58 10.83
CA LEU A 234 -38.20 3.63 10.40
C LEU A 234 -39.47 4.43 10.11
N VAL A 235 -39.71 4.70 8.82
CA VAL A 235 -40.97 5.25 8.35
C VAL A 235 -42.02 4.21 8.73
N PRO A 236 -43.06 4.56 9.51
CA PRO A 236 -44.15 3.64 9.78
C PRO A 236 -44.72 3.17 8.45
N ILE A 237 -44.65 1.88 8.18
CA ILE A 237 -45.34 1.26 7.06
C ILE A 237 -46.83 1.39 7.37
N SER A 238 -47.46 2.44 6.84
CA SER A 238 -48.92 2.49 6.75
C SER A 238 -49.37 1.27 5.93
N PRO A 239 -50.41 0.54 6.38
CA PRO A 239 -50.90 -0.60 5.66
C PRO A 239 -51.42 -0.17 4.28
N PRO A 240 -51.19 -0.97 3.22
CA PRO A 240 -51.73 -0.69 1.91
C PRO A 240 -53.24 -0.82 1.94
N ASP A 241 -53.94 0.25 1.56
CA ASP A 241 -55.35 0.19 1.23
C ASP A 241 -55.51 -0.75 0.02
N SER A 242 -56.33 -1.77 0.25
CA SER A 242 -56.94 -2.65 -0.74
C SER A 242 -57.73 -1.83 -1.76
N ASP A 243 -57.58 -2.18 -3.04
CA ASP A 243 -58.64 -2.33 -4.05
C ASP A 243 -57.93 -2.76 -5.36
N GLU A 244 -58.05 -4.04 -5.71
CA GLU A 244 -58.96 -4.57 -6.74
C GLU A 244 -58.41 -4.45 -8.18
N ASP A 245 -58.37 -5.64 -8.80
CA ASP A 245 -58.49 -5.96 -10.23
C ASP A 245 -57.37 -5.61 -11.21
N ALA A 246 -56.67 -6.65 -11.69
CA ALA A 246 -56.77 -7.07 -13.11
C ALA A 246 -55.94 -8.34 -13.39
N GLU A 247 -56.58 -9.22 -14.15
CA GLU A 247 -56.16 -10.55 -14.57
C GLU A 247 -54.98 -10.58 -15.56
N HIS A 248 -54.36 -11.77 -15.59
CA HIS A 248 -53.63 -12.39 -16.70
C HIS A 248 -52.34 -11.72 -17.22
N GLN A 249 -51.20 -12.32 -16.85
CA GLN A 249 -50.35 -12.96 -17.87
C GLN A 249 -49.45 -14.04 -17.25
N GLN A 250 -49.63 -15.24 -17.78
CA GLN A 250 -48.90 -16.46 -17.50
C GLN A 250 -47.58 -16.42 -18.28
N SER A 251 -46.44 -16.27 -17.61
CA SER A 251 -45.12 -16.50 -18.20
C SER A 251 -44.33 -17.47 -17.33
N ASN A 252 -43.96 -18.59 -17.96
CA ASN A 252 -43.07 -19.61 -17.41
C ASN A 252 -41.68 -19.00 -17.22
N ALA A 253 -41.17 -19.02 -15.98
CA ALA A 253 -39.76 -18.83 -15.68
C ALA A 253 -39.25 -20.05 -14.88
N PRO A 254 -38.07 -20.59 -15.20
CA PRO A 254 -37.55 -21.80 -14.56
C PRO A 254 -37.02 -21.51 -13.16
N ALA A 255 -37.23 -22.47 -12.27
CA ALA A 255 -36.66 -22.51 -10.93
C ALA A 255 -35.12 -22.49 -11.00
N LEU A 256 -34.51 -21.43 -10.47
CA LEU A 256 -33.12 -21.41 -10.08
C LEU A 256 -33.03 -22.00 -8.67
N GLU A 257 -32.77 -23.31 -8.61
CA GLU A 257 -32.18 -23.93 -7.43
C GLU A 257 -30.76 -23.38 -7.28
N LEU A 258 -30.59 -22.47 -6.32
CA LEU A 258 -29.29 -22.02 -5.85
C LEU A 258 -28.71 -23.14 -4.97
N GLU A 259 -28.01 -24.08 -5.61
CA GLU A 259 -27.14 -25.02 -4.92
C GLU A 259 -25.99 -24.24 -4.28
N VAL A 260 -26.04 -24.09 -2.96
CA VAL A 260 -24.93 -23.65 -2.13
C VAL A 260 -24.00 -24.85 -1.95
N ASP A 261 -23.04 -25.02 -2.87
CA ASP A 261 -22.00 -26.07 -2.80
C ASP A 261 -20.58 -25.49 -2.63
N GLN A 262 -20.45 -24.21 -2.23
CA GLN A 262 -19.16 -23.52 -2.09
C GLN A 262 -18.27 -24.01 -0.93
N ASP A 263 -18.80 -24.77 0.03
CA ASP A 263 -18.01 -25.24 1.18
C ASP A 263 -17.27 -26.56 0.92
N LYS A 264 -17.67 -27.37 -0.07
CA LYS A 264 -16.99 -28.65 -0.36
C LYS A 264 -15.70 -28.46 -1.15
N ASP A 265 -15.64 -27.46 -2.02
CA ASP A 265 -14.47 -27.19 -2.85
C ASP A 265 -13.31 -26.63 -2.02
N PHE A 266 -13.59 -25.82 -0.99
CA PHE A 266 -12.56 -25.32 -0.09
C PHE A 266 -11.88 -26.44 0.71
N VAL A 267 -12.67 -27.37 1.27
CA VAL A 267 -12.12 -28.51 2.02
C VAL A 267 -11.32 -29.45 1.11
N THR A 268 -11.79 -29.65 -0.12
CA THR A 268 -11.12 -30.52 -1.10
C THR A 268 -9.80 -29.92 -1.57
N GLU A 269 -9.75 -28.60 -1.82
CA GLU A 269 -8.54 -27.90 -2.24
C GLU A 269 -7.53 -27.72 -1.09
N PHE A 270 -8.02 -27.56 0.15
CA PHE A 270 -7.21 -27.53 1.37
C PHE A 270 -6.50 -28.88 1.61
N VAL A 271 -7.22 -30.01 1.44
CA VAL A 271 -6.64 -31.36 1.56
C VAL A 271 -5.65 -31.65 0.42
N ARG A 272 -5.90 -31.12 -0.78
CA ARG A 272 -5.02 -31.28 -1.94
C ARG A 272 -3.71 -30.49 -1.82
N THR A 273 -3.75 -29.31 -1.19
CA THR A 273 -2.61 -28.38 -1.10
C THR A 273 -1.59 -28.77 -0.03
N ILE A 274 -2.00 -29.43 1.05
CA ILE A 274 -1.09 -29.72 2.19
C ILE A 274 -0.27 -31.00 1.96
N GLY A 275 -0.67 -31.87 1.04
CA GLY A 275 -0.02 -33.16 0.82
C GLY A 275 -0.22 -34.11 2.01
N MET A 276 -0.66 -35.34 1.75
CA MET A 276 -1.14 -36.26 2.80
C MET A 276 -0.12 -36.63 3.90
N LYS A 277 1.17 -36.29 3.76
CA LYS A 277 2.20 -36.59 4.76
C LYS A 277 2.24 -35.61 5.94
N GLU A 278 1.80 -34.36 5.76
CA GLU A 278 1.85 -33.34 6.82
C GLU A 278 0.47 -33.00 7.40
N ALA A 279 -0.61 -33.28 6.66
CA ALA A 279 -1.99 -33.05 7.11
C ALA A 279 -2.48 -34.04 8.19
N TYR A 280 -1.90 -35.24 8.26
CA TYR A 280 -2.36 -36.31 9.14
C TYR A 280 -2.25 -35.98 10.64
N PRO A 281 -1.11 -35.48 11.17
CA PRO A 281 -1.04 -35.13 12.59
C PRO A 281 -1.99 -33.99 12.97
N VAL A 282 -2.18 -33.00 12.09
CA VAL A 282 -3.09 -31.88 12.33
C VAL A 282 -4.55 -32.34 12.36
N MET A 283 -4.98 -33.21 11.44
CA MET A 283 -6.32 -33.78 11.44
C MET A 283 -6.60 -34.65 12.68
N VAL A 284 -5.63 -35.44 13.15
CA VAL A 284 -5.79 -36.27 14.35
C VAL A 284 -6.00 -35.40 15.60
N ILE A 285 -5.26 -34.29 15.72
CA ILE A 285 -5.41 -33.34 16.83
C ILE A 285 -6.78 -32.65 16.77
N LEU A 286 -7.23 -32.27 15.57
CA LEU A 286 -8.51 -31.58 15.38
C LEU A 286 -9.71 -32.50 15.68
N LEU A 287 -9.64 -33.77 15.27
CA LEU A 287 -10.64 -34.80 15.62
C LEU A 287 -10.66 -35.12 17.13
N ALA A 288 -9.50 -35.16 17.78
CA ALA A 288 -9.41 -35.32 19.24
C ALA A 288 -10.06 -34.13 19.98
N TRP A 289 -9.88 -32.91 19.48
CA TRP A 289 -10.53 -31.73 20.03
C TRP A 289 -12.06 -31.75 19.88
N ILE A 290 -12.55 -32.07 18.68
CA ILE A 290 -14.00 -32.16 18.42
C ILE A 290 -14.64 -33.26 19.29
N THR A 291 -13.99 -34.40 19.46
CA THR A 291 -14.49 -35.48 20.32
C THR A 291 -14.51 -35.09 21.80
N MET A 292 -13.52 -34.34 22.29
CA MET A 292 -13.56 -33.81 23.67
C MET A 292 -14.66 -32.76 23.87
N LEU A 293 -14.91 -31.91 22.88
CA LEU A 293 -15.92 -30.85 22.93
C LEU A 293 -17.33 -31.45 22.94
N THR A 294 -17.57 -32.45 22.08
CA THR A 294 -18.84 -33.20 22.05
C THR A 294 -19.07 -34.01 23.33
N PHE A 295 -18.04 -34.62 23.92
CA PHE A 295 -18.16 -35.29 25.22
C PHE A 295 -18.49 -34.32 26.35
N SER A 296 -17.87 -33.14 26.36
CA SER A 296 -18.12 -32.10 27.36
C SER A 296 -19.55 -31.56 27.27
N LEU A 297 -20.06 -31.37 26.05
CA LEU A 297 -21.45 -30.97 25.82
C LEU A 297 -22.43 -32.06 26.25
N LEU A 298 -22.17 -33.34 25.92
CA LEU A 298 -23.01 -34.46 26.37
C LEU A 298 -23.00 -34.63 27.90
N ALA A 299 -21.85 -34.42 28.55
CA ALA A 299 -21.73 -34.49 30.00
C ALA A 299 -22.48 -33.34 30.69
N GLY A 300 -22.43 -32.13 30.12
CA GLY A 300 -23.20 -30.97 30.60
C GLY A 300 -24.71 -31.18 30.51
N VAL A 301 -25.20 -31.77 29.41
CA VAL A 301 -26.64 -32.06 29.24
C VAL A 301 -27.16 -33.09 30.25
N ARG A 302 -26.32 -34.03 30.69
CA ARG A 302 -26.70 -35.02 31.72
C ARG A 302 -26.75 -34.48 33.15
N MET A 303 -26.20 -33.30 33.44
CA MET A 303 -26.34 -32.66 34.75
C MET A 303 -27.57 -31.74 34.84
N ILE A 304 -28.27 -31.51 33.73
CA ILE A 304 -29.45 -30.63 33.65
C ILE A 304 -30.76 -31.43 33.64
N VAL A 305 -30.69 -32.76 33.52
CA VAL A 305 -31.84 -33.70 33.59
C VAL A 305 -31.77 -34.52 34.86
#